data_AF-W7X4B0-F1
#
_entry.id   AF-W7X4B0-F1
#
_cell.length_a   1.000
_cell.length_b   1.000
_cell.length_c   1.000
_cell.angle_alpha   90.00
_cell.angle_beta   90.00
_cell.angle_gamma   90.00
#
_symmetry.space_group_name_H-M   'P 1'
#
loop_
_entity.id
_entity.type
_entity.pdbx_description
1 polymer ?
#
loop_
_entity_poly.entity_id
_entity_poly.type
_entity_poly.pdbx_seq_one_letter_code
_entity_poly.pdbx_strand_id
1 'polypeptide(L)'
;MSTIPCYSVPPPNEKSKILKKILLWIWIWQVLLCGAKGYYLSKIEFFSELVALGVLWFSFNSLNYCNCVFYIFVCIMNGLFIIINLATKIQDGIVITDFQDQYQKIYIILSSISFVFYIVSIYFAFQAYKEFKGIAYDILVATQNHEQSILSQFNSPLKFKSYGSNMNSANKLDQQESQQQFNIDELKKYKQK
;
A
#
# COMPACT_ATOMS: atom_id res chain seq x y z
N MET A 1 -23.68 14.61 5.93
CA MET A 1 -22.40 13.95 5.61
C MET A 1 -22.16 12.93 6.71
N SER A 2 -22.60 11.68 6.51
CA SER A 2 -22.46 10.64 7.54
C SER A 2 -20.99 10.25 7.66
N THR A 3 -20.42 10.46 8.84
CA THR A 3 -19.14 9.89 9.24
C THR A 3 -19.34 8.40 9.41
N ILE A 4 -19.08 7.63 8.35
CA ILE A 4 -19.00 6.16 8.46
C ILE A 4 -17.89 5.89 9.49
N PRO A 5 -18.19 5.22 10.62
CA PRO A 5 -17.19 4.93 11.63
C PRO A 5 -16.10 4.11 10.95
N CYS A 6 -14.90 4.71 10.86
CA CYS A 6 -13.72 4.01 10.39
C CYS A 6 -13.45 2.93 11.42
N TYR A 7 -13.83 1.69 11.14
CA TYR A 7 -13.46 0.56 11.97
C TYR A 7 -11.93 0.58 12.03
N SER A 8 -11.40 0.91 13.22
CA SER A 8 -9.98 0.85 13.50
C SER A 8 -9.58 -0.62 13.32
N VAL A 9 -9.08 -0.94 12.14
CA VAL A 9 -8.52 -2.25 11.82
C VAL A 9 -7.55 -2.60 12.95
N PRO A 10 -7.63 -3.82 13.53
CA PRO A 10 -6.80 -4.21 14.66
C PRO A 10 -5.32 -3.91 14.39
N PRO A 11 -4.56 -3.61 15.46
CA PRO A 11 -3.29 -2.92 15.37
C PRO A 11 -2.36 -3.57 14.34
N PRO A 12 -1.78 -2.75 13.45
CA PRO A 12 -1.03 -3.23 12.31
C PRO A 12 0.07 -4.20 12.75
N ASN A 13 0.07 -5.37 12.11
CA ASN A 13 1.21 -6.28 12.08
C ASN A 13 2.52 -5.46 11.94
N GLU A 14 3.59 -5.87 12.62
CA GLU A 14 4.84 -5.09 12.68
C GLU A 14 5.35 -4.70 11.28
N LYS A 15 5.14 -5.58 10.29
CA LYS A 15 5.44 -5.33 8.88
C LYS A 15 4.73 -4.10 8.31
N SER A 16 3.44 -3.93 8.59
CA SER A 16 2.65 -2.81 8.08
C SER A 16 3.11 -1.48 8.68
N LYS A 17 3.65 -1.48 9.91
CA LYS A 17 4.25 -0.28 10.51
C LYS A 17 5.54 0.12 9.80
N ILE A 18 6.38 -0.84 9.43
CA ILE A 18 7.62 -0.60 8.68
C ILE A 18 7.29 -0.06 7.28
N LEU A 19 6.32 -0.67 6.60
CA LEU A 19 5.87 -0.22 5.28
C LEU A 19 5.30 1.20 5.30
N LYS A 20 4.49 1.55 6.31
CA LYS A 20 4.00 2.92 6.49
C LYS A 20 5.14 3.93 6.62
N LYS A 21 6.21 3.58 7.36
CA LYS A 21 7.39 4.45 7.47
C LYS A 21 8.09 4.63 6.13
N ILE A 22 8.23 3.56 5.33
CA ILE A 22 8.84 3.64 3.99
C ILE A 22 7.99 4.52 3.06
N LEU A 23 6.66 4.36 3.06
CA LEU A 23 5.76 5.19 2.26
C LEU A 23 5.80 6.66 2.68
N LEU A 24 5.93 6.94 3.99
CA LEU A 24 6.12 8.30 4.50
C LEU A 24 7.43 8.91 3.97
N TRP A 25 8.53 8.15 3.96
CA TRP A 25 9.79 8.61 3.39
C TRP A 25 9.67 8.91 1.89
N ILE A 26 9.02 8.03 1.13
CA ILE A 26 8.74 8.27 -0.31
C ILE A 26 7.91 9.53 -0.49
N TRP A 27 6.90 9.75 0.36
CA TRP A 27 6.08 10.95 0.31
C TRP A 27 6.90 12.22 0.56
N ILE A 28 7.80 12.23 1.55
CA ILE A 28 8.69 13.36 1.82
C ILE A 28 9.59 13.65 0.60
N TRP A 29 10.20 12.63 0.01
CA TRP A 29 11.03 12.78 -1.19
C TRP A 29 10.23 13.30 -2.39
N GLN A 30 8.99 12.82 -2.55
CA GLN A 30 8.08 13.29 -3.59
C GLN A 30 7.69 14.76 -3.38
N VAL A 31 7.54 15.23 -2.13
CA VAL A 31 7.30 16.67 -1.83
C VAL A 31 8.50 17.50 -2.25
N LEU A 32 9.72 17.05 -1.92
CA LEU A 32 10.95 17.75 -2.33
C LEU A 32 11.09 17.81 -3.85
N LEU A 33 10.81 16.71 -4.56
CA LEU A 33 10.82 16.68 -6.02
C LEU A 33 9.74 17.59 -6.62
N CYS A 34 8.54 17.60 -6.05
CA CYS A 34 7.46 18.49 -6.47
C CYS A 34 7.84 19.97 -6.31
N GLY A 35 8.48 20.34 -5.19
CA GLY A 35 8.98 21.70 -4.96
C GLY A 35 10.08 22.10 -5.94
N ALA A 36 11.07 21.23 -6.16
CA ALA A 36 12.14 21.47 -7.12
C ALA A 36 11.59 21.62 -8.54
N LYS A 37 10.67 20.74 -8.96
CA LYS A 37 10.02 20.84 -10.27
C LYS A 37 9.14 22.07 -10.40
N GLY A 38 8.36 22.41 -9.39
CA GLY A 38 7.50 23.60 -9.43
C GLY A 38 8.29 24.90 -9.69
N TYR A 39 9.56 24.94 -9.30
CA TYR A 39 10.43 26.08 -9.55
C TYR A 39 11.06 26.09 -10.96
N TYR A 40 11.48 24.93 -11.48
CA TYR A 40 12.24 24.84 -12.75
C TYR A 40 11.42 24.37 -13.97
N LEU A 41 10.29 23.71 -13.76
CA LEU A 41 9.49 23.00 -14.78
C LEU A 41 8.15 23.67 -15.04
N SER A 42 7.37 23.11 -15.97
CA SER A 42 6.06 23.64 -16.36
C SER A 42 5.03 23.49 -15.22
N LYS A 43 4.06 24.41 -15.18
CA LYS A 43 2.95 24.36 -14.20
C LYS A 43 2.12 23.07 -14.31
N ILE A 44 2.06 22.46 -15.49
CA ILE A 44 1.31 21.21 -15.72
C ILE A 44 2.00 20.04 -15.02
N GLU A 45 3.33 19.97 -15.11
CA GLU A 45 4.13 18.94 -14.44
C GLU A 45 4.07 19.10 -12.92
N PHE A 46 4.05 20.33 -12.42
CA PHE A 46 3.81 20.60 -11.00
C PHE A 46 2.45 20.09 -10.53
N PHE A 47 1.39 20.32 -11.31
CA PHE A 47 0.04 19.87 -10.95
C PHE A 47 -0.07 18.34 -10.96
N SER A 48 0.55 17.65 -11.92
CA SER A 48 0.54 16.18 -11.95
C SER A 48 1.28 15.57 -10.76
N GLU A 49 2.35 16.20 -10.28
CA GLU A 49 3.06 15.79 -9.07
C GLU A 49 2.26 16.04 -7.79
N LEU A 50 1.49 17.14 -7.73
CA LEU A 50 0.56 17.40 -6.62
C LEU A 50 -0.53 16.33 -6.54
N VAL A 51 -1.07 15.89 -7.68
CA VAL A 51 -2.04 14.79 -7.72
C VAL A 51 -1.40 13.51 -7.20
N ALA A 52 -0.17 13.18 -7.63
CA ALA A 52 0.56 12.01 -7.13
C ALA A 52 0.77 12.07 -5.60
N LEU A 53 1.13 13.23 -5.07
CA LEU A 53 1.28 13.48 -3.63
C LEU A 53 -0.02 13.28 -2.86
N GLY A 54 -1.13 13.79 -3.39
CA GLY A 54 -2.46 13.62 -2.80
C GLY A 54 -2.86 12.16 -2.72
N VAL A 55 -2.70 11.41 -3.81
CA VAL A 55 -3.01 9.97 -3.87
C VAL A 55 -2.15 9.19 -2.88
N LEU A 56 -0.84 9.46 -2.84
CA LEU A 56 0.07 8.81 -1.89
C LEU A 56 -0.31 9.14 -0.44
N TRP A 57 -0.71 10.38 -0.16
CA TRP A 57 -1.19 10.81 1.14
C TRP A 57 -2.44 10.04 1.59
N PHE A 58 -3.41 9.90 0.69
CA PHE A 58 -4.60 9.09 0.96
C PHE A 58 -4.26 7.61 1.13
N SER A 59 -3.33 7.08 0.34
CA SER A 59 -2.91 5.68 0.41
C SER A 59 -2.38 5.29 1.79
N PHE A 60 -1.47 6.07 2.38
CA PHE A 60 -0.90 5.71 3.68
C PHE A 60 -1.87 5.91 4.85
N ASN A 61 -2.77 6.91 4.76
CA ASN A 61 -3.75 7.21 5.80
C ASN A 61 -4.88 6.17 5.84
N SER A 62 -5.40 5.82 4.68
CA SER A 62 -6.55 4.92 4.56
C SER A 62 -6.18 3.44 4.53
N LEU A 63 -4.89 3.09 4.38
CA LEU A 63 -4.42 1.72 4.18
C LEU A 63 -5.11 0.98 3.00
N ASN A 64 -5.72 1.75 2.08
CA ASN A 64 -6.46 1.19 0.96
C ASN A 64 -5.51 0.83 -0.18
N TYR A 65 -5.42 -0.46 -0.49
CA TYR A 65 -4.59 -0.97 -1.59
C TYR A 65 -4.98 -0.38 -2.96
N CYS A 66 -6.24 0.01 -3.16
CA CYS A 66 -6.71 0.65 -4.40
C CYS A 66 -5.97 1.97 -4.67
N ASN A 67 -5.78 2.78 -3.63
CA ASN A 67 -5.04 4.05 -3.74
C ASN A 67 -3.55 3.81 -4.07
N CYS A 68 -2.95 2.69 -3.63
CA CYS A 68 -1.59 2.32 -4.04
C CYS A 68 -1.52 2.03 -5.54
N VAL A 69 -2.49 1.29 -6.09
CA VAL A 69 -2.54 0.97 -7.53
C VAL A 69 -2.72 2.25 -8.34
N PHE A 70 -3.61 3.14 -7.90
CA PHE A 70 -3.80 4.43 -8.56
C PHE A 70 -2.52 5.28 -8.52
N TYR A 71 -1.79 5.29 -7.40
CA TYR A 71 -0.49 5.95 -7.30
C TYR A 71 0.54 5.38 -8.30
N ILE A 72 0.65 4.05 -8.41
CA ILE A 72 1.52 3.39 -9.38
C ILE A 72 1.18 3.84 -10.81
N PHE A 73 -0.10 3.88 -11.16
CA PHE A 73 -0.56 4.35 -12.47
C PHE A 73 -0.16 5.80 -12.73
N VAL A 74 -0.35 6.69 -11.74
CA VAL A 74 0.07 8.10 -11.84
C VAL A 74 1.59 8.23 -12.02
N CYS A 75 2.39 7.44 -11.29
CA CYS A 75 3.85 7.42 -11.47
C CYS A 75 4.27 6.97 -12.87
N ILE A 76 3.62 5.93 -13.42
CA ILE A 76 3.89 5.46 -14.78
C ILE A 76 3.55 6.56 -15.79
N MET A 77 2.38 7.20 -15.65
CA MET A 77 1.98 8.31 -16.52
C MET A 77 2.98 9.47 -16.45
N ASN A 78 3.39 9.89 -15.26
CA ASN A 78 4.41 10.94 -15.10
C ASN A 78 5.76 10.53 -15.71
N GLY A 79 6.17 9.26 -15.56
CA GLY A 79 7.37 8.72 -16.20
C GLY A 79 7.30 8.76 -17.73
N LEU A 80 6.16 8.39 -18.32
CA LEU A 80 5.94 8.48 -19.76
C LEU A 80 5.96 9.93 -20.27
N PHE A 81 5.37 10.87 -19.53
CA PHE A 81 5.44 12.29 -19.87
C PHE A 81 6.88 12.81 -19.90
N ILE A 82 7.72 12.40 -18.94
CA ILE A 82 9.16 12.74 -18.96
C ILE A 82 9.84 12.20 -20.22
N ILE A 83 9.58 10.95 -20.59
CA ILE A 83 10.16 10.34 -21.80
C ILE A 83 9.73 11.09 -23.06
N ILE A 84 8.44 11.41 -23.19
CA ILE A 84 7.90 12.15 -24.34
C ILE A 84 8.53 13.54 -24.41
N ASN A 85 8.56 14.28 -23.30
CA ASN A 85 9.15 15.62 -23.27
C ASN A 85 10.64 15.62 -23.61
N LEU A 86 11.38 14.59 -23.17
CA LEU A 86 12.78 14.41 -23.53
C LEU A 86 12.94 14.06 -25.01
N ALA A 87 12.10 13.17 -25.55
CA ALA A 87 12.12 12.78 -26.95
C ALA A 87 11.82 13.96 -27.88
N THR A 88 10.82 14.79 -27.56
CA THR A 88 10.50 16.00 -28.32
C THR A 88 11.68 16.96 -28.35
N LYS A 89 12.34 17.21 -27.22
CA LYS A 89 13.53 18.09 -27.17
C LYS A 89 14.71 17.56 -28.00
N ILE A 90 14.89 16.24 -28.05
CA ILE A 90 15.89 15.61 -28.92
C ILE A 90 15.52 15.82 -30.40
N GLN A 91 14.24 15.70 -30.75
CA GLN A 91 13.75 15.92 -32.12
C GLN A 91 13.91 17.38 -32.57
N ASP A 92 13.77 18.34 -31.66
CA ASP A 92 13.97 19.77 -31.94
C ASP A 92 15.44 20.15 -32.18
N GLY A 93 16.36 19.18 -32.17
CA GLY A 93 17.77 19.40 -32.50
C GLY A 93 18.57 20.05 -31.37
N ILE A 94 18.05 20.06 -30.14
CA ILE A 94 18.81 20.48 -28.96
C ILE A 94 19.85 19.38 -28.67
N VAL A 95 21.03 19.53 -29.26
CA VAL A 95 22.13 18.58 -29.09
C VAL A 95 22.60 18.63 -27.63
N ILE A 96 22.64 17.47 -26.97
CA ILE A 96 23.00 17.29 -25.56
C ILE A 96 24.38 17.88 -25.21
N THR A 97 25.22 18.14 -26.20
CA THR A 97 26.56 18.66 -26.02
C THR A 97 26.65 20.19 -25.97
N ASP A 98 25.64 20.93 -26.45
CA ASP A 98 25.73 22.39 -26.61
C ASP A 98 24.75 23.16 -25.71
N PHE A 99 24.58 22.68 -24.48
CA PHE A 99 23.80 23.38 -23.48
C PHE A 99 24.55 24.66 -23.02
N GLN A 100 24.38 25.75 -23.75
CA GLN A 100 24.79 27.07 -23.25
C GLN A 100 23.83 27.56 -22.15
N ASP A 101 22.57 27.12 -22.17
CA ASP A 101 21.58 27.46 -21.16
C ASP A 101 21.66 26.57 -19.91
N GLN A 102 22.01 27.19 -18.78
CA GLN A 102 22.03 26.53 -17.45
C GLN A 102 20.68 25.92 -17.08
N TYR A 103 19.57 26.55 -17.47
CA TYR A 103 18.21 26.05 -17.21
C TYR A 103 17.92 24.71 -17.88
N GLN A 104 18.39 24.51 -19.11
CA GLN A 104 18.16 23.26 -19.84
C GLN A 104 18.94 22.09 -19.21
N LYS A 105 20.16 22.34 -18.73
CA LYS A 105 20.96 21.34 -17.99
C LYS A 105 20.23 20.89 -16.73
N ILE A 106 19.76 21.84 -15.93
CA ILE A 106 19.03 21.57 -14.68
C ILE A 106 17.75 20.78 -14.98
N TYR A 107 17.00 21.15 -16.03
CA TYR A 107 15.80 20.44 -16.45
C TYR A 107 16.08 18.96 -16.73
N ILE A 108 17.13 18.65 -17.50
CA ILE A 108 17.47 17.27 -17.87
C ILE A 108 17.90 16.47 -16.64
N ILE A 109 18.80 17.03 -15.83
CA ILE A 109 19.28 16.39 -14.59
C ILE A 109 18.10 16.08 -13.67
N LEU A 110 17.22 17.05 -13.44
CA LEU A 110 16.05 16.88 -12.57
C LEU A 110 15.05 15.86 -13.13
N SER A 111 14.85 15.86 -14.44
CA SER A 111 14.01 14.88 -15.14
C SER A 111 14.56 13.46 -15.00
N SER A 112 15.87 13.28 -15.16
CA SER A 112 16.54 11.98 -14.97
C SER A 112 16.45 11.48 -13.53
N ILE A 113 16.70 12.34 -12.54
CA ILE A 113 16.56 12.00 -11.11
C ILE A 113 15.11 11.58 -10.81
N SER A 114 14.14 12.33 -11.32
CA SER A 114 12.72 12.05 -11.11
C SER A 114 12.29 10.72 -11.73
N PHE A 115 12.82 10.40 -12.91
CA PHE A 115 12.53 9.14 -13.59
C PHE A 115 13.01 7.93 -12.78
N VAL A 116 14.25 7.98 -12.25
CA VAL A 116 14.78 6.94 -11.36
C VAL A 116 13.95 6.85 -10.09
N PHE A 117 13.57 7.99 -9.52
CA PHE A 117 12.73 8.04 -8.33
C PHE A 117 11.37 7.37 -8.54
N TYR A 118 10.72 7.55 -9.70
CA TYR A 118 9.45 6.88 -9.99
C TYR A 118 9.60 5.37 -10.08
N ILE A 119 10.66 4.85 -10.68
CA ILE A 119 10.91 3.40 -10.75
C ILE A 119 11.02 2.82 -9.32
N VAL A 120 11.80 3.47 -8.46
CA VAL A 120 11.97 3.07 -7.06
C VAL A 120 10.65 3.19 -6.28
N SER A 121 9.90 4.26 -6.49
CA SER A 121 8.61 4.48 -5.82
C SER A 121 7.56 3.46 -6.22
N ILE A 122 7.51 3.09 -7.51
CA ILE A 122 6.64 2.03 -8.02
C ILE A 122 6.97 0.71 -7.33
N TYR A 123 8.25 0.36 -7.21
CA TYR A 123 8.67 -0.88 -6.54
C TYR A 123 8.18 -0.95 -5.07
N PHE A 124 8.39 0.10 -4.29
CA PHE A 124 7.92 0.14 -2.91
C PHE A 124 6.39 0.22 -2.79
N ALA A 125 5.72 0.95 -3.69
CA ALA A 125 4.26 0.98 -3.75
C ALA A 125 3.68 -0.41 -4.06
N PHE A 126 4.34 -1.22 -4.90
CA PHE A 126 3.95 -2.60 -5.15
C PHE A 126 4.11 -3.49 -3.92
N GLN A 127 5.18 -3.31 -3.13
CA GLN A 127 5.32 -4.02 -1.86
C GLN A 127 4.19 -3.66 -0.89
N ALA A 128 3.89 -2.36 -0.77
CA ALA A 128 2.78 -1.89 0.05
C ALA A 128 1.42 -2.42 -0.41
N TYR A 129 1.20 -2.44 -1.73
CA TYR A 129 0.00 -3.02 -2.32
C TYR A 129 -0.20 -4.49 -1.92
N LYS A 130 0.85 -5.32 -2.00
CA LYS A 130 0.74 -6.75 -1.65
C LYS A 130 0.35 -6.96 -0.19
N GLU A 131 1.00 -6.22 0.72
CA GLU A 131 0.74 -6.31 2.16
C GLU A 131 -0.65 -5.76 2.53
N PHE A 132 -1.06 -4.62 1.97
CA PHE A 132 -2.39 -4.05 2.22
C PHE A 132 -3.52 -4.92 1.65
N LYS A 133 -3.28 -5.58 0.51
CA LYS A 133 -4.19 -6.57 -0.03
C LYS A 133 -4.34 -7.75 0.91
N GLY A 134 -3.24 -8.30 1.44
CA GLY A 134 -3.26 -9.40 2.41
C GLY A 134 -4.10 -9.08 3.65
N ILE A 135 -3.87 -7.91 4.25
CA ILE A 135 -4.64 -7.44 5.41
C ILE A 135 -6.13 -7.34 5.09
N ALA A 136 -6.50 -6.85 3.90
CA ALA A 136 -7.90 -6.76 3.50
C ALA A 136 -8.57 -8.14 3.38
N TYR A 137 -7.87 -9.16 2.87
CA TYR A 137 -8.39 -10.53 2.83
C TYR A 137 -8.54 -11.14 4.23
N ASP A 138 -7.56 -10.94 5.10
CA ASP A 138 -7.61 -11.46 6.48
C ASP A 138 -8.82 -10.91 7.24
N ILE A 139 -9.13 -9.62 7.09
CA ILE A 139 -10.30 -8.98 7.68
C ILE A 139 -11.60 -9.58 7.13
N LEU A 140 -11.66 -9.80 5.81
CA LEU A 140 -12.86 -10.34 5.16
C LEU A 140 -13.15 -11.77 5.64
N VAL A 141 -12.12 -12.62 5.73
CA VAL A 141 -12.25 -14.00 6.23
C VAL A 141 -12.64 -14.01 7.72
N ALA A 142 -12.01 -13.16 8.54
CA ALA A 142 -12.35 -13.06 9.96
C ALA A 142 -13.81 -12.63 10.18
N THR A 143 -14.32 -11.72 9.34
CA THR A 143 -15.71 -11.24 9.40
C THR A 143 -16.69 -12.36 9.04
N GLN A 144 -16.42 -13.12 7.98
CA GLN A 144 -17.25 -14.26 7.57
C GLN A 144 -17.32 -15.36 8.65
N ASN A 145 -16.19 -15.69 9.27
CA ASN A 145 -16.13 -16.67 10.36
C ASN A 145 -16.93 -16.21 11.58
N HIS A 146 -16.86 -14.91 11.92
CA HIS A 146 -17.61 -14.35 13.04
C HIS A 146 -19.12 -14.40 12.80
N GLU A 147 -19.58 -14.03 11.60
CA GLU A 147 -20.99 -14.10 11.23
C GLU A 147 -21.52 -15.54 11.25
N GLN A 148 -20.73 -16.49 10.73
CA GLN A 148 -21.06 -17.91 10.77
C GLN A 148 -21.13 -18.45 12.22
N SER A 149 -20.28 -17.96 13.12
CA SER A 149 -20.33 -18.34 14.54
C SER A 149 -21.60 -17.85 15.23
N ILE A 150 -22.06 -16.63 14.95
CA ILE A 150 -23.31 -16.08 15.48
C ILE A 150 -24.51 -16.88 14.98
N LEU A 151 -24.54 -17.21 13.69
CA LEU A 151 -25.61 -18.03 13.09
C LEU A 151 -25.67 -19.43 13.71
N SER A 152 -24.51 -20.03 13.99
CA SER A 152 -24.45 -21.33 14.68
C SER A 152 -24.97 -21.28 16.12
N GLN A 153 -24.76 -20.14 16.80
CA GLN A 153 -25.30 -19.91 18.14
C GLN A 153 -26.82 -19.74 18.12
N PHE A 154 -27.38 -19.09 17.09
CA PHE A 154 -28.83 -18.90 16.95
C PHE A 154 -29.59 -20.18 16.60
N ASN A 155 -28.97 -21.07 15.81
CA ASN A 155 -29.56 -22.35 15.40
C ASN A 155 -29.33 -23.50 16.38
N SER A 156 -28.62 -23.27 17.49
CA SER A 156 -28.53 -24.25 18.56
C SER A 156 -29.92 -24.39 19.20
N PRO A 157 -30.62 -25.54 19.05
CA PRO A 157 -31.94 -25.71 19.65
C PRO A 157 -31.82 -25.42 21.14
N LEU A 158 -32.70 -24.56 21.66
CA LEU A 158 -32.81 -24.20 23.08
C LEU A 158 -32.78 -25.47 23.93
N LYS A 159 -31.58 -25.93 24.29
CA LYS A 159 -31.40 -26.98 25.28
C LYS A 159 -31.71 -26.30 26.60
N PHE A 160 -32.97 -26.43 27.01
CA PHE A 160 -33.44 -26.10 28.33
C PHE A 160 -32.46 -26.71 29.32
N LYS A 161 -31.69 -25.86 30.01
CA LYS A 161 -30.61 -26.27 30.89
C LYS A 161 -31.26 -26.88 32.13
N SER A 162 -31.52 -28.18 32.10
CA SER A 162 -31.79 -28.97 33.29
C SER A 162 -30.54 -28.88 34.17
N TYR A 163 -30.67 -28.28 35.35
CA TYR A 163 -29.60 -28.16 36.34
C TYR A 163 -29.27 -29.55 36.90
N GLY A 164 -28.50 -30.32 36.13
CA GLY A 164 -27.87 -31.55 36.56
C GLY A 164 -26.40 -31.30 36.85
N SER A 165 -26.07 -31.18 38.13
CA SER A 165 -24.70 -31.21 38.65
C SER A 165 -23.99 -32.46 38.14
N ASN A 166 -22.88 -32.31 37.41
CA ASN A 166 -21.88 -33.36 37.39
C ASN A 166 -20.48 -32.83 37.08
N MET A 167 -19.57 -33.13 38.01
CA MET A 167 -18.14 -32.89 37.93
C MET A 167 -17.53 -33.71 36.78
N ASN A 168 -16.67 -33.07 35.98
CA ASN A 168 -15.45 -33.62 35.36
C ASN A 168 -14.99 -32.70 34.22
N SER A 169 -14.28 -31.61 34.57
CA SER A 169 -13.51 -30.79 33.65
C SER A 169 -12.03 -31.09 33.85
N ALA A 170 -11.43 -31.90 32.97
CA ALA A 170 -9.99 -32.13 32.97
C ALA A 170 -9.37 -32.42 31.58
N ASN A 171 -10.11 -32.35 30.45
CA ASN A 171 -9.59 -32.91 29.19
C ASN A 171 -9.81 -32.06 27.92
N LYS A 172 -9.86 -30.73 28.03
CA LYS A 172 -10.05 -29.83 26.86
C LYS A 172 -8.86 -28.92 26.51
N LEU A 173 -7.73 -29.03 27.20
CA LEU A 173 -6.57 -28.18 26.89
C LEU A 173 -5.73 -28.70 25.69
N ASP A 174 -5.73 -30.01 25.43
CA ASP A 174 -4.79 -30.60 24.45
C ASP A 174 -5.23 -30.50 22.97
N GLN A 175 -6.50 -30.12 22.70
CA GLN A 175 -7.02 -30.09 21.33
C GLN A 175 -6.82 -28.73 20.63
N GLN A 176 -6.37 -27.70 21.36
CA GLN A 176 -6.14 -26.36 20.80
C GLN A 176 -4.69 -26.16 20.31
N GLU A 177 -3.72 -26.92 20.84
CA GLU A 177 -2.32 -26.84 20.39
C GLU A 177 -2.09 -27.54 19.04
N SER A 178 -2.82 -28.61 18.72
CA SER A 178 -2.63 -29.37 17.48
C SER A 178 -3.08 -28.63 16.22
N GLN A 179 -4.02 -27.67 16.33
CA GLN A 179 -4.41 -26.81 15.20
C GLN A 179 -3.44 -25.65 14.94
N GLN A 180 -2.70 -25.18 15.96
CA GLN A 180 -1.70 -24.14 15.77
C GLN A 180 -0.43 -24.68 15.09
N GLN A 181 -0.05 -25.93 15.33
CA GLN A 181 1.11 -26.55 14.69
C GLN A 181 0.93 -26.77 13.18
N PHE A 182 -0.27 -27.12 12.71
CA PHE A 182 -0.53 -27.34 11.28
C PHE A 182 -0.34 -26.06 10.42
N ASN A 183 -0.72 -24.89 10.94
CA ASN A 183 -0.59 -23.62 10.21
C ASN A 183 0.88 -23.14 10.06
N ILE A 184 1.77 -23.54 10.97
CA ILE A 184 3.18 -23.13 10.91
C ILE A 184 3.93 -23.89 9.81
N ASP A 185 3.56 -25.15 9.55
CA ASP A 185 4.24 -25.98 8.55
C ASP A 185 3.86 -25.62 7.11
N GLU A 186 2.62 -25.19 6.84
CA GLU A 186 2.27 -24.63 5.53
C GLU A 186 3.05 -23.34 5.23
N LEU A 187 3.20 -22.44 6.21
CA LEU A 187 3.93 -21.19 6.04
C LEU A 187 5.42 -21.38 5.72
N LYS A 188 6.04 -22.48 6.17
CA LYS A 188 7.42 -22.82 5.81
C LYS A 188 7.56 -23.29 4.36
N LYS A 189 6.53 -23.94 3.81
CA LYS A 189 6.53 -24.45 2.42
C LYS A 189 6.56 -23.33 1.39
N TYR A 190 6.03 -22.15 1.71
CA TYR A 190 6.03 -20.98 0.84
C TYR A 190 7.32 -20.13 0.90
N LYS A 191 8.20 -20.36 1.88
CA LYS A 191 9.48 -19.63 2.01
C LYS A 191 10.68 -20.29 1.32
N GLN A 192 10.52 -21.49 0.77
CA GLN A 192 11.59 -22.23 0.08
C GLN A 192 11.50 -22.18 -1.46
N LYS A 193 10.66 -21.30 -2.02
CA LYS A 193 10.60 -20.98 -3.46
C LYS A 193 10.93 -19.51 -3.66
#